data_AF-A0A835XSH1-F1
#
_entry.id   AF-A0A835XSH1-F1
#
_cell.length_a   1.000
_cell.length_b   1.000
_cell.length_c   1.000
_cell.angle_alpha   90.00
_cell.angle_beta   90.00
_cell.angle_gamma   90.00
#
_symmetry.space_group_name_H-M   'P 1'
#
loop_
_entity.id
_entity.type
_entity.pdbx_description
1 polymer ?
#
loop_
_entity_poly.entity_id
_entity_poly.type
_entity_poly.pdbx_seq_one_letter_code
_entity_poly.pdbx_strand_id
1 'polypeptide(L)'
;MKSFGDIMKWRKEQKASGVEPMRPTLMGKPKPSAAELRAAFPLAPVDWGALAAPPSDAIQAVWVGHATVLVQMGGATFLTDPVFSERCSPTQLYGPKRVAPPALTAADPLLTRLDFVLLSHNHYDHLDTDSVRALNKRFGQALTWYVPLGVGRWFASEGVKSVREMDWWESAEHPLQGGGSVTVTMTPAQHWSARGILDRFQTLWGGFVVTAPAPPPAPSNLTTSSSSGPSPTSPASAPASSTPSPPDASAGPATPAAPAAAGPKGGAEPLRFYFVGDTGYGPFFPEIGKRLGPFDLAAIPIGAYEPRWFMKPQHVNAEEGLQIAQEVGARVSIGIHTATWVLTDEPLDEPPARLEAAVRAAGLPPTSFVTLQHGAMAVVRGGELVNAPPTLPVEASEKLPAAAAAPSKAKAEAASGTAVVANC
;
A
#
# COMPACT_ATOMS: atom_id res chain seq x y z
N MET A 1 -9.51 27.80 2.32
CA MET A 1 -8.41 27.46 1.40
C MET A 1 -7.59 28.73 1.17
N LYS A 2 -6.26 28.69 1.33
CA LYS A 2 -5.40 29.84 1.00
C LYS A 2 -5.54 30.15 -0.50
N SER A 3 -5.70 31.43 -0.83
CA SER A 3 -5.93 31.92 -2.19
C SER A 3 -4.72 31.65 -3.11
N PHE A 4 -4.89 31.74 -4.43
CA PHE A 4 -3.76 31.72 -5.37
C PHE A 4 -2.68 32.75 -4.99
N GLY A 5 -3.09 33.89 -4.42
CA GLY A 5 -2.18 34.91 -3.90
C GLY A 5 -1.33 34.44 -2.72
N ASP A 6 -1.87 33.58 -1.85
CA ASP A 6 -1.15 33.01 -0.71
C ASP A 6 -0.12 31.96 -1.14
N ILE A 7 -0.41 31.18 -2.20
CA ILE A 7 0.55 30.24 -2.81
C ILE A 7 1.69 31.00 -3.48
N MET A 8 1.38 32.09 -4.19
CA MET A 8 2.38 32.94 -4.82
C MET A 8 3.23 33.68 -3.77
N LYS A 9 2.62 34.14 -2.68
CA LYS A 9 3.31 34.75 -1.53
C LYS A 9 4.25 33.75 -0.86
N TRP A 10 3.78 32.54 -0.58
CA TRP A 10 4.62 31.45 -0.05
C TRP A 10 5.78 31.10 -0.99
N ARG A 11 5.54 30.97 -2.31
CA ARG A 11 6.62 30.75 -3.29
C ARG A 11 7.65 31.88 -3.32
N LYS A 12 7.20 33.12 -3.13
CA LYS A 12 8.07 34.29 -3.05
C LYS A 12 8.89 34.29 -1.75
N GLU A 13 8.29 33.88 -0.63
CA GLU A 13 8.96 33.70 0.67
C GLU A 13 9.97 32.54 0.66
N GLN A 14 9.66 31.43 -0.01
CA GLN A 14 10.59 30.31 -0.25
C GLN A 14 11.79 30.75 -1.09
N LYS A 15 11.54 31.45 -2.21
CA LYS A 15 12.61 31.99 -3.05
C LYS A 15 13.46 33.03 -2.29
N ALA A 16 12.84 33.84 -1.43
CA ALA A 16 13.53 34.85 -0.62
C ALA A 16 14.33 34.25 0.54
N SER A 17 13.98 33.05 1.03
CA SER A 17 14.75 32.30 2.03
C SER A 17 15.89 31.47 1.43
N GLY A 18 16.14 31.59 0.12
CA GLY A 18 17.20 30.84 -0.56
C GLY A 18 16.83 29.40 -0.90
N VAL A 19 15.58 29.00 -0.70
CA VAL A 19 15.05 27.70 -1.10
C VAL A 19 14.80 27.74 -2.62
N GLU A 20 15.77 27.24 -3.38
CA GLU A 20 15.67 27.08 -4.83
C GLU A 20 14.53 26.11 -5.22
N PRO A 21 13.96 26.20 -6.44
CA PRO A 21 12.89 25.29 -6.89
C PRO A 21 13.24 23.82 -6.63
N MET A 22 12.24 23.01 -6.20
CA MET A 22 12.32 21.57 -5.90
C MET A 22 13.30 20.85 -6.83
N ARG A 23 14.51 20.61 -6.32
CA ARG A 23 15.48 19.69 -6.93
C ARG A 23 15.31 18.33 -6.27
N PRO A 24 15.60 17.22 -6.95
CA PRO A 24 15.77 15.94 -6.24
C PRO A 24 16.80 16.15 -5.14
N THR A 25 16.39 16.02 -3.89
CA THR A 25 17.28 16.10 -2.74
C THR A 25 17.38 14.73 -2.08
N LEU A 26 18.53 14.46 -1.50
CA LEU A 26 18.73 13.36 -0.56
C LEU A 26 19.05 13.95 0.81
N MET A 27 18.82 13.21 1.88
CA MET A 27 19.20 13.62 3.22
C MET A 27 20.70 13.96 3.26
N GLY A 28 21.03 15.14 3.80
CA GLY A 28 22.40 15.64 3.82
C GLY A 28 23.00 16.06 2.46
N LYS A 29 22.28 15.88 1.34
CA LYS A 29 22.75 16.19 -0.03
C LYS A 29 21.68 16.90 -0.87
N PRO A 30 21.57 18.24 -0.80
CA PRO A 30 20.53 19.02 -1.49
C PRO A 30 20.71 19.13 -3.02
N LYS A 31 21.84 18.68 -3.58
CA LYS A 31 22.12 18.63 -5.03
C LYS A 31 22.84 17.32 -5.37
N PRO A 32 22.16 16.16 -5.25
CA PRO A 32 22.75 14.86 -5.48
C PRO A 32 23.09 14.67 -6.96
N SER A 33 24.21 14.02 -7.22
CA SER A 33 24.61 13.54 -8.54
C SER A 33 23.75 12.35 -8.98
N ALA A 34 23.77 12.05 -10.28
CA ALA A 34 23.09 10.86 -10.80
C ALA A 34 23.65 9.55 -10.20
N ALA A 35 24.94 9.49 -9.85
CA ALA A 35 25.53 8.34 -9.19
C ALA A 35 24.99 8.16 -7.77
N GLU A 36 24.81 9.27 -7.03
CA GLU A 36 24.24 9.24 -5.69
C GLU A 36 22.76 8.84 -5.70
N LEU A 37 21.97 9.32 -6.67
CA LEU A 37 20.58 8.88 -6.83
C LEU A 37 20.48 7.38 -7.14
N ARG A 38 21.36 6.85 -8.00
CA ARG A 38 21.41 5.40 -8.28
C ARG A 38 21.86 4.57 -7.08
N ALA A 39 22.75 5.12 -6.25
CA ALA A 39 23.21 4.46 -5.03
C ALA A 39 22.12 4.47 -3.94
N ALA A 40 21.35 5.56 -3.85
CA ALA A 40 20.22 5.69 -2.92
C ALA A 40 19.02 4.82 -3.33
N PHE A 41 18.77 4.68 -4.63
CA PHE A 41 17.64 3.91 -5.17
C PHE A 41 18.14 2.81 -6.12
N PRO A 42 18.87 1.80 -5.61
CA PRO A 42 19.33 0.68 -6.41
C PRO A 42 18.13 -0.16 -6.90
N LEU A 43 18.25 -0.71 -8.10
CA LEU A 43 17.30 -1.68 -8.63
C LEU A 43 17.73 -3.09 -8.23
N ALA A 44 16.76 -3.89 -7.79
CA ALA A 44 16.89 -5.33 -7.70
C ALA A 44 16.46 -5.97 -9.03
N PRO A 45 17.14 -7.04 -9.47
CA PRO A 45 16.70 -7.79 -10.65
C PRO A 45 15.35 -8.45 -10.37
N VAL A 46 14.42 -8.35 -11.33
CA VAL A 46 13.13 -9.06 -11.27
C VAL A 46 13.35 -10.56 -11.36
N ASP A 47 12.82 -11.31 -10.40
CA ASP A 47 12.85 -12.78 -10.41
C ASP A 47 11.74 -13.34 -11.33
N TRP A 48 12.04 -13.39 -12.63
CA TRP A 48 11.12 -13.93 -13.62
C TRP A 48 10.82 -15.42 -13.46
N GLY A 49 11.72 -16.18 -12.82
CA GLY A 49 11.49 -17.59 -12.52
C GLY A 49 10.37 -17.77 -11.50
N ALA A 50 10.40 -16.99 -10.42
CA ALA A 50 9.33 -16.97 -9.43
C ALA A 50 8.00 -16.42 -10.00
N LEU A 51 8.04 -15.40 -10.85
CA LEU A 51 6.83 -14.86 -11.49
C LEU A 51 6.17 -15.87 -12.45
N ALA A 52 6.95 -16.74 -13.08
CA ALA A 52 6.44 -17.79 -13.96
C ALA A 52 5.79 -18.96 -13.21
N ALA A 53 6.10 -19.12 -11.92
CA ALA A 53 5.59 -20.21 -11.07
C ALA A 53 5.15 -19.69 -9.68
N PRO A 54 4.12 -18.83 -9.62
CA PRO A 54 3.66 -18.26 -8.35
C PRO A 54 3.17 -19.36 -7.39
N PRO A 55 3.49 -19.27 -6.09
CA PRO A 55 2.96 -20.18 -5.08
C PRO A 55 1.44 -20.06 -4.96
N SER A 56 0.74 -21.20 -4.80
CA SER A 56 -0.72 -21.21 -4.66
C SER A 56 -1.21 -20.79 -3.26
N ASP A 57 -0.32 -20.77 -2.28
CA ASP A 57 -0.61 -20.58 -0.85
C ASP A 57 -0.06 -19.27 -0.27
N ALA A 58 0.40 -18.36 -1.14
CA ALA A 58 1.05 -17.12 -0.74
C ALA A 58 0.69 -15.96 -1.69
N ILE A 59 0.98 -14.74 -1.24
CA ILE A 59 0.96 -13.54 -2.07
C ILE A 59 2.41 -13.22 -2.41
N GLN A 60 2.73 -13.06 -3.70
CA GLN A 60 4.01 -12.46 -4.11
C GLN A 60 3.78 -11.11 -4.77
N ALA A 61 4.59 -10.12 -4.40
CA ALA A 61 4.46 -8.75 -4.85
C ALA A 61 5.82 -8.17 -5.24
N VAL A 62 5.96 -7.70 -6.48
CA VAL A 62 7.14 -6.99 -6.96
C VAL A 62 6.84 -5.50 -6.95
N TRP A 63 7.65 -4.71 -6.23
CA TRP A 63 7.54 -3.26 -6.30
C TRP A 63 8.20 -2.76 -7.58
N VAL A 64 7.41 -2.38 -8.57
CA VAL A 64 7.91 -1.92 -9.88
C VAL A 64 8.46 -0.50 -9.79
N GLY A 65 7.88 0.29 -8.90
CA GLY A 65 8.26 1.66 -8.58
C GLY A 65 7.02 2.55 -8.40
N HIS A 66 7.16 3.62 -7.61
CA HIS A 66 6.07 4.51 -7.23
C HIS A 66 4.90 3.76 -6.58
N ALA A 67 3.68 3.91 -7.08
CA ALA A 67 2.50 3.13 -6.67
C ALA A 67 2.28 1.85 -7.50
N THR A 68 3.20 1.52 -8.43
CA THR A 68 3.10 0.34 -9.27
C THR A 68 3.64 -0.90 -8.56
N VAL A 69 2.75 -1.86 -8.31
CA VAL A 69 3.07 -3.16 -7.72
C VAL A 69 2.49 -4.26 -8.61
N LEU A 70 3.32 -5.21 -9.04
CA LEU A 70 2.86 -6.44 -9.67
C LEU A 70 2.58 -7.47 -8.58
N VAL A 71 1.36 -7.99 -8.52
CA VAL A 71 0.93 -8.93 -7.47
C VAL A 71 0.43 -10.23 -8.09
N GLN A 72 0.82 -11.35 -7.49
CA GLN A 72 0.28 -12.67 -7.80
C GLN A 72 -0.23 -13.35 -6.53
N MET A 73 -1.49 -13.78 -6.56
CA MET A 73 -2.18 -14.47 -5.47
C MET A 73 -3.41 -15.20 -5.99
N GLY A 74 -3.74 -16.36 -5.41
CA GLY A 74 -4.98 -17.08 -5.74
C GLY A 74 -5.16 -17.40 -7.24
N GLY A 75 -4.07 -17.54 -7.99
CA GLY A 75 -4.09 -17.74 -9.45
C GLY A 75 -4.29 -16.48 -10.30
N ALA A 76 -4.46 -15.31 -9.69
CA ALA A 76 -4.50 -14.01 -10.35
C ALA A 76 -3.11 -13.39 -10.47
N THR A 77 -2.87 -12.63 -11.54
CA THR A 77 -1.71 -11.75 -11.75
C THR A 77 -2.23 -10.36 -12.12
N PHE A 78 -1.94 -9.33 -11.34
CA PHE A 78 -2.48 -7.99 -11.56
C PHE A 78 -1.49 -6.88 -11.20
N LEU A 79 -1.74 -5.66 -11.70
CA LEU A 79 -0.94 -4.47 -11.43
C LEU A 79 -1.78 -3.42 -10.69
N THR A 80 -1.14 -2.65 -9.82
CA THR A 80 -1.68 -1.40 -9.28
C THR A 80 -1.09 -0.22 -10.05
N ASP A 81 -1.87 0.82 -10.34
CA ASP A 81 -1.43 2.13 -10.86
C ASP A 81 -0.18 2.10 -11.75
N PRO A 82 -0.23 1.43 -12.92
CA PRO A 82 0.95 1.19 -13.73
C PRO A 82 1.48 2.47 -14.37
N VAL A 83 2.70 2.88 -13.99
CA VAL A 83 3.43 4.01 -14.61
C VAL A 83 4.85 3.62 -15.03
N PHE A 84 5.01 3.36 -16.32
CA PHE A 84 6.27 3.01 -16.98
C PHE A 84 6.97 4.22 -17.60
N SER A 85 6.26 5.33 -17.81
CA SER A 85 6.79 6.57 -18.39
C SER A 85 7.94 7.18 -17.59
N GLU A 86 8.76 7.96 -18.29
CA GLU A 86 9.88 8.70 -17.69
C GLU A 86 9.38 9.90 -16.86
N ARG A 87 8.29 10.53 -17.32
CA ARG A 87 7.65 11.66 -16.64
C ARG A 87 6.19 11.39 -16.31
N CYS A 88 5.79 11.76 -15.10
CA CYS A 88 4.39 11.77 -14.66
C CYS A 88 3.73 13.11 -15.05
N SER A 89 3.31 13.22 -16.31
CA SER A 89 2.87 14.49 -16.92
C SER A 89 1.94 14.23 -18.11
N PRO A 90 1.11 15.21 -18.52
CA PRO A 90 0.37 15.13 -19.78
C PRO A 90 1.25 14.89 -21.01
N THR A 91 2.57 15.17 -20.92
CA THR A 91 3.54 15.04 -22.01
C THR A 91 4.90 14.61 -21.47
N GLN A 92 5.64 13.81 -22.25
CA GLN A 92 7.00 13.37 -21.88
C GLN A 92 8.08 14.47 -22.06
N LEU A 93 7.72 15.66 -22.55
CA LEU A 93 8.67 16.78 -22.74
C LEU A 93 8.91 17.58 -21.43
N TYR A 94 7.88 17.72 -20.59
CA TYR A 94 7.91 18.53 -19.36
C TYR A 94 7.26 17.79 -18.19
N GLY A 95 7.47 18.28 -16.97
CA GLY A 95 6.95 17.67 -15.74
C GLY A 95 8.00 16.84 -14.98
N PRO A 96 7.66 16.28 -13.81
CA PRO A 96 8.62 15.57 -12.97
C PRO A 96 9.23 14.39 -13.72
N LYS A 97 10.57 14.26 -13.66
CA LYS A 97 11.32 13.15 -14.27
C LYS A 97 11.65 12.13 -13.20
N ARG A 98 11.54 10.83 -13.51
CA ARG A 98 11.83 9.79 -12.52
C ARG A 98 13.32 9.75 -12.19
N VAL A 99 13.64 9.43 -10.94
CA VAL A 99 15.00 9.28 -10.41
C VAL A 99 15.51 7.85 -10.49
N ALA A 100 14.59 6.89 -10.54
CA ALA A 100 14.85 5.47 -10.76
C ALA A 100 13.94 4.95 -11.89
N PRO A 101 14.47 4.14 -12.83
CA PRO A 101 13.66 3.50 -13.87
C PRO A 101 12.64 2.52 -13.26
N PRO A 102 11.56 2.18 -14.00
CA PRO A 102 10.64 1.13 -13.56
C PRO A 102 11.36 -0.22 -13.64
N ALA A 103 11.11 -1.11 -12.69
CA ALA A 103 11.76 -2.42 -12.66
C ALA A 103 11.30 -3.36 -13.79
N LEU A 104 10.09 -3.16 -14.28
CA LEU A 104 9.51 -3.81 -15.45
C LEU A 104 8.48 -2.88 -16.11
N THR A 105 8.09 -3.23 -17.32
CA THR A 105 7.19 -2.47 -18.18
C THR A 105 6.24 -3.40 -18.92
N ALA A 106 5.24 -2.81 -19.58
CA ALA A 106 4.37 -3.51 -20.51
C ALA A 106 5.11 -4.15 -21.71
N ALA A 107 6.38 -3.81 -21.97
CA ALA A 107 7.17 -4.37 -23.08
C ALA A 107 7.94 -5.64 -22.69
N ASP A 108 8.06 -5.97 -21.40
CA ASP A 108 8.89 -7.09 -20.95
C ASP A 108 8.29 -8.44 -21.37
N PRO A 109 8.95 -9.23 -22.22
CA PRO A 109 8.35 -10.43 -22.84
C PRO A 109 7.96 -11.50 -21.83
N LEU A 110 8.59 -11.51 -20.65
CA LEU A 110 8.35 -12.48 -19.58
C LEU A 110 7.11 -12.15 -18.73
N LEU A 111 6.52 -10.95 -18.87
CA LEU A 111 5.18 -10.63 -18.33
C LEU A 111 4.09 -11.28 -19.20
N THR A 112 3.99 -12.60 -19.16
CA THR A 112 3.15 -13.38 -20.10
C THR A 112 1.66 -13.29 -19.80
N ARG A 113 1.29 -13.02 -18.54
CA ARG A 113 -0.11 -12.94 -18.08
C ARG A 113 -0.33 -11.72 -17.20
N LEU A 114 -1.47 -11.07 -17.40
CA LEU A 114 -2.00 -10.01 -16.55
C LEU A 114 -3.54 -10.06 -16.66
N ASP A 115 -4.22 -10.39 -15.58
CA ASP A 115 -5.67 -10.59 -15.54
C ASP A 115 -6.40 -9.25 -15.40
N PHE A 116 -5.92 -8.37 -14.52
CA PHE A 116 -6.52 -7.05 -14.33
C PHE A 116 -5.53 -5.99 -13.85
N VAL A 117 -5.97 -4.73 -13.90
CA VAL A 117 -5.30 -3.56 -13.30
C VAL A 117 -6.25 -2.92 -12.30
N LEU A 118 -5.70 -2.48 -11.17
CA LEU A 118 -6.36 -1.65 -10.17
C LEU A 118 -5.88 -0.22 -10.34
N LEU A 119 -6.78 0.71 -10.64
CA LEU A 119 -6.46 2.13 -10.75
C LEU A 119 -7.07 2.91 -9.58
N SER A 120 -6.26 3.51 -8.72
CA SER A 120 -6.75 4.25 -7.53
C SER A 120 -7.47 5.55 -7.88
N HIS A 121 -6.91 6.36 -8.80
CA HIS A 121 -7.42 7.67 -9.21
C HIS A 121 -6.75 8.15 -10.51
N ASN A 122 -7.10 9.35 -10.97
CA ASN A 122 -6.77 9.80 -12.32
C ASN A 122 -5.53 10.71 -12.44
N HIS A 123 -4.74 10.97 -11.39
CA HIS A 123 -3.54 11.81 -11.50
C HIS A 123 -2.48 11.17 -12.41
N TYR A 124 -1.57 11.99 -12.95
CA TYR A 124 -0.62 11.55 -13.99
C TYR A 124 0.46 10.57 -13.52
N ASP A 125 0.72 10.51 -12.22
CA ASP A 125 1.63 9.58 -11.58
C ASP A 125 0.96 8.26 -11.16
N HIS A 126 -0.35 8.10 -11.42
CA HIS A 126 -1.10 6.86 -11.20
C HIS A 126 -1.79 6.37 -12.49
N LEU A 127 -2.25 7.29 -13.32
CA LEU A 127 -2.87 7.06 -14.62
C LEU A 127 -1.98 7.60 -15.75
N ASP A 128 -1.02 6.79 -16.16
CA ASP A 128 -0.09 7.11 -17.24
C ASP A 128 -0.61 6.64 -18.60
N THR A 129 -0.86 7.60 -19.50
CA THR A 129 -1.43 7.36 -20.83
C THR A 129 -0.62 6.34 -21.63
N ASP A 130 0.72 6.43 -21.58
CA ASP A 130 1.58 5.56 -22.39
C ASP A 130 1.59 4.13 -21.83
N SER A 131 1.54 3.97 -20.51
CA SER A 131 1.35 2.66 -19.86
C SER A 131 0.01 2.02 -20.21
N VAL A 132 -1.10 2.78 -20.16
CA VAL A 132 -2.43 2.29 -20.56
C VAL A 132 -2.41 1.81 -22.01
N ARG A 133 -1.87 2.62 -22.93
CA ARG A 133 -1.77 2.26 -24.35
C ARG A 133 -0.92 1.02 -24.58
N ALA A 134 0.22 0.92 -23.91
CA ALA A 134 1.12 -0.23 -24.05
C ALA A 134 0.49 -1.53 -23.54
N LEU A 135 -0.17 -1.48 -22.37
CA LEU A 135 -0.88 -2.63 -21.81
C LEU A 135 -2.09 -3.03 -22.66
N ASN A 136 -2.90 -2.07 -23.11
CA ASN A 136 -4.05 -2.35 -23.99
C ASN A 136 -3.61 -2.92 -25.33
N LYS A 137 -2.50 -2.43 -25.91
CA LYS A 137 -1.93 -2.99 -27.14
C LYS A 137 -1.49 -4.45 -26.95
N ARG A 138 -0.94 -4.81 -25.78
CA ARG A 138 -0.42 -6.14 -25.50
C ARG A 138 -1.50 -7.16 -25.14
N PHE A 139 -2.38 -6.80 -24.21
CA PHE A 139 -3.34 -7.74 -23.61
C PHE A 139 -4.77 -7.54 -24.12
N GLY A 140 -5.09 -6.37 -24.69
CA GLY A 140 -6.41 -6.08 -25.25
C GLY A 140 -7.55 -6.32 -24.25
N GLN A 141 -8.58 -7.02 -24.70
CA GLN A 141 -9.78 -7.29 -23.88
C GLN A 141 -9.56 -8.35 -22.80
N ALA A 142 -8.45 -9.10 -22.86
CA ALA A 142 -8.11 -10.07 -21.81
C ALA A 142 -7.67 -9.39 -20.50
N LEU A 143 -7.34 -8.10 -20.54
CA LEU A 143 -6.99 -7.30 -19.38
C LEU A 143 -8.17 -6.43 -18.95
N THR A 144 -8.71 -6.68 -17.76
CA THR A 144 -9.77 -5.83 -17.17
C THR A 144 -9.17 -4.68 -16.37
N TRP A 145 -9.70 -3.47 -16.54
CA TRP A 145 -9.34 -2.31 -15.73
C TRP A 145 -10.42 -2.05 -14.69
N TYR A 146 -10.12 -2.23 -13.41
CA TYR A 146 -10.95 -1.75 -12.31
C TYR A 146 -10.57 -0.32 -11.98
N VAL A 147 -11.50 0.60 -12.17
CA VAL A 147 -11.24 2.04 -12.10
C VAL A 147 -12.30 2.75 -11.26
N PRO A 148 -12.01 3.93 -10.72
CA PRO A 148 -12.99 4.71 -9.97
C PRO A 148 -14.12 5.20 -10.88
N LEU A 149 -15.31 5.36 -10.31
CA LEU A 149 -16.47 5.93 -10.99
C LEU A 149 -16.14 7.24 -11.73
N GLY A 150 -16.53 7.34 -12.99
CA GLY A 150 -16.31 8.49 -13.87
C GLY A 150 -15.05 8.40 -14.74
N VAL A 151 -14.08 7.55 -14.40
CA VAL A 151 -12.81 7.42 -15.14
C VAL A 151 -12.99 6.62 -16.44
N GLY A 152 -14.04 5.81 -16.57
CA GLY A 152 -14.31 4.94 -17.72
C GLY A 152 -14.40 5.70 -19.05
N ARG A 153 -14.91 6.94 -19.04
CA ARG A 153 -14.95 7.80 -20.24
C ARG A 153 -13.55 8.08 -20.78
N TRP A 154 -12.56 8.30 -19.91
CA TRP A 154 -11.18 8.52 -20.33
C TRP A 154 -10.59 7.25 -20.96
N PHE A 155 -10.81 6.09 -20.35
CA PHE A 155 -10.36 4.80 -20.92
C PHE A 155 -10.99 4.50 -22.28
N ALA A 156 -12.28 4.80 -22.45
CA ALA A 156 -12.97 4.66 -23.73
C ALA A 156 -12.32 5.54 -24.81
N SER A 157 -11.89 6.76 -24.46
CA SER A 157 -11.18 7.66 -25.38
C SER A 157 -9.80 7.13 -25.79
N GLU A 158 -9.17 6.30 -24.96
CA GLU A 158 -7.91 5.60 -25.25
C GLU A 158 -8.12 4.23 -25.93
N GLY A 159 -9.37 3.90 -26.31
CA GLY A 159 -9.72 2.67 -27.03
C GLY A 159 -9.72 1.41 -26.15
N VAL A 160 -9.74 1.55 -24.83
CA VAL A 160 -9.82 0.43 -23.88
C VAL A 160 -11.28 0.00 -23.73
N LYS A 161 -11.55 -1.30 -23.90
CA LYS A 161 -12.92 -1.86 -23.92
C LYS A 161 -13.31 -2.64 -22.67
N SER A 162 -12.32 -3.19 -21.95
CA SER A 162 -12.55 -4.01 -20.75
C SER A 162 -12.29 -3.15 -19.52
N VAL A 163 -13.31 -2.38 -19.12
CA VAL A 163 -13.24 -1.44 -17.98
C VAL A 163 -14.44 -1.67 -17.08
N ARG A 164 -14.21 -1.73 -15.77
CA ARG A 164 -15.22 -1.75 -14.74
C ARG A 164 -15.03 -0.55 -13.84
N GLU A 165 -15.94 0.41 -13.96
CA GLU A 165 -16.05 1.52 -13.02
C GLU A 165 -16.64 1.01 -11.70
N MET A 166 -16.08 1.46 -10.58
CA MET A 166 -16.48 1.05 -9.24
C MET A 166 -16.74 2.27 -8.37
N ASP A 167 -17.78 2.19 -7.54
CA ASP A 167 -17.98 3.10 -6.41
C ASP A 167 -17.39 2.49 -5.13
N TRP A 168 -17.20 3.29 -4.08
CA TRP A 168 -16.75 2.80 -2.79
C TRP A 168 -17.66 1.70 -2.26
N TRP A 169 -17.02 0.67 -1.71
CA TRP A 169 -17.65 -0.54 -1.19
C TRP A 169 -18.29 -1.44 -2.24
N GLU A 170 -18.31 -1.05 -3.52
CA GLU A 170 -18.69 -1.97 -4.58
C GLU A 170 -17.68 -3.11 -4.66
N SER A 171 -18.20 -4.32 -4.88
CA SER A 171 -17.40 -5.53 -5.09
C SER A 171 -17.73 -6.16 -6.44
N ALA A 172 -16.72 -6.71 -7.09
CA ALA A 172 -16.83 -7.38 -8.37
C ALA A 172 -16.08 -8.71 -8.32
N GLU A 173 -16.73 -9.79 -8.73
CA GLU A 173 -16.07 -11.06 -9.00
C GLU A 173 -15.30 -10.98 -10.33
N HIS A 174 -14.01 -11.31 -10.29
CA HIS A 174 -13.16 -11.45 -11.47
C HIS A 174 -12.92 -12.94 -11.77
N PRO A 175 -13.46 -13.49 -12.87
CA PRO A 175 -13.19 -14.86 -13.26
C PRO A 175 -11.75 -15.03 -13.76
N LEU A 176 -11.07 -16.09 -13.33
CA LEU A 176 -9.69 -16.38 -13.75
C LEU A 176 -9.65 -17.35 -14.93
N GLN A 177 -8.66 -17.17 -15.82
CA GLN A 177 -8.49 -18.03 -17.01
C GLN A 177 -8.23 -19.51 -16.65
N GLY A 178 -7.63 -19.77 -15.48
CA GLY A 178 -7.36 -21.12 -14.96
C GLY A 178 -8.52 -21.75 -14.18
N GLY A 179 -9.68 -21.09 -14.12
CA GLY A 179 -10.80 -21.47 -13.26
C GLY A 179 -10.77 -20.78 -11.89
N GLY A 180 -11.95 -20.66 -11.28
CA GLY A 180 -12.14 -19.88 -10.04
C GLY A 180 -12.29 -18.38 -10.28
N SER A 181 -12.34 -17.61 -9.20
CA SER A 181 -12.45 -16.16 -9.21
C SER A 181 -11.76 -15.53 -8.01
N VAL A 182 -11.49 -14.23 -8.11
CA VAL A 182 -11.15 -13.37 -6.98
C VAL A 182 -12.18 -12.25 -6.86
N THR A 183 -12.41 -11.76 -5.65
CA THR A 183 -13.25 -10.59 -5.40
C THR A 183 -12.38 -9.34 -5.38
N VAL A 184 -12.72 -8.34 -6.20
CA VAL A 184 -12.14 -7.00 -6.18
C VAL A 184 -13.14 -6.04 -5.54
N THR A 185 -12.74 -5.33 -4.50
CA THR A 185 -13.59 -4.38 -3.77
C THR A 185 -12.93 -3.01 -3.73
N MET A 186 -13.62 -1.95 -4.16
CA MET A 186 -13.08 -0.59 -4.03
C MET A 186 -13.33 -0.05 -2.62
N THR A 187 -12.34 0.61 -2.03
CA THR A 187 -12.43 1.21 -0.68
C THR A 187 -12.34 2.74 -0.76
N PRO A 188 -12.93 3.46 0.20
CA PRO A 188 -12.70 4.90 0.31
C PRO A 188 -11.22 5.25 0.51
N ALA A 189 -10.86 6.45 0.08
CA ALA A 189 -9.60 7.13 0.37
C ALA A 189 -9.87 8.64 0.55
N GLN A 190 -8.97 9.35 1.22
CA GLN A 190 -9.05 10.80 1.36
C GLN A 190 -8.12 11.47 0.35
N HIS A 191 -8.61 11.67 -0.87
CA HIS A 191 -7.82 12.26 -1.95
C HIS A 191 -8.71 13.10 -2.88
N TRP A 192 -8.25 13.36 -4.09
CA TRP A 192 -8.95 14.12 -5.12
C TRP A 192 -8.56 13.62 -6.52
N SER A 193 -9.19 14.17 -7.55
CA SER A 193 -8.93 13.80 -8.94
C SER A 193 -8.77 15.05 -9.81
N ALA A 194 -7.86 15.03 -10.79
CA ALA A 194 -7.78 15.95 -11.93
C ALA A 194 -6.75 15.50 -12.97
N ARG A 195 -7.00 15.78 -14.25
CA ARG A 195 -6.02 15.67 -15.34
C ARG A 195 -5.91 16.97 -16.14
N GLY A 196 -6.99 17.73 -16.21
CA GLY A 196 -7.05 19.05 -16.82
C GLY A 196 -7.20 20.17 -15.78
N ILE A 197 -7.55 21.35 -16.28
CA ILE A 197 -7.74 22.55 -15.44
C ILE A 197 -9.17 22.62 -14.89
N LEU A 198 -10.14 21.99 -15.56
CA LEU A 198 -11.57 22.11 -15.26
C LEU A 198 -12.22 20.80 -14.80
N ASP A 199 -11.45 19.73 -14.62
CA ASP A 199 -11.95 18.38 -14.30
C ASP A 199 -11.70 17.95 -12.85
N ARG A 200 -11.38 18.91 -11.99
CA ARG A 200 -11.14 18.64 -10.57
C ARG A 200 -12.39 18.03 -9.92
N PHE A 201 -12.23 16.93 -9.20
CA PHE A 201 -13.30 16.18 -8.52
C PHE A 201 -14.40 15.63 -9.45
N GLN A 202 -14.16 15.53 -10.76
CA GLN A 202 -15.15 14.97 -11.69
C GLN A 202 -15.16 13.44 -11.72
N THR A 203 -14.16 12.78 -11.14
CA THR A 203 -14.08 11.32 -11.04
C THR A 203 -13.78 10.92 -9.60
N LEU A 204 -14.16 9.71 -9.22
CA LEU A 204 -13.87 9.17 -7.90
C LEU A 204 -12.37 8.85 -7.74
N TRP A 205 -11.98 8.53 -6.51
CA TRP A 205 -10.64 8.07 -6.09
C TRP A 205 -10.81 7.02 -4.99
N GLY A 206 -9.86 6.11 -4.78
CA GLY A 206 -9.97 5.11 -3.72
C GLY A 206 -8.80 4.14 -3.67
N GLY A 207 -8.92 3.18 -2.75
CA GLY A 207 -8.07 1.99 -2.70
C GLY A 207 -8.82 0.75 -3.23
N PHE A 208 -8.15 -0.39 -3.25
CA PHE A 208 -8.72 -1.67 -3.68
C PHE A 208 -8.27 -2.82 -2.78
N VAL A 209 -9.23 -3.64 -2.37
CA VAL A 209 -8.98 -4.95 -1.76
C VAL A 209 -9.16 -6.03 -2.81
N VAL A 210 -8.24 -6.99 -2.84
CA VAL A 210 -8.40 -8.24 -3.59
C VAL A 210 -8.46 -9.39 -2.60
N THR A 211 -9.55 -10.15 -2.64
CA THR A 211 -9.73 -11.37 -1.84
C THR A 211 -9.73 -12.58 -2.76
N ALA A 212 -8.84 -13.53 -2.51
CA ALA A 212 -8.85 -14.83 -3.18
C ALA A 212 -9.36 -15.91 -2.22
N PRO A 213 -10.10 -16.92 -2.72
CA PRO A 213 -10.50 -18.07 -1.91
C PRO A 213 -9.31 -18.71 -1.19
N ALA A 214 -9.60 -19.37 -0.08
CA ALA A 214 -8.58 -20.10 0.67
C ALA A 214 -7.80 -21.07 -0.23
N PRO A 215 -6.47 -21.12 -0.12
CA PRO A 215 -5.68 -22.11 -0.84
C PRO A 215 -6.16 -23.52 -0.50
N PRO A 216 -6.18 -24.46 -1.47
CA PRO A 216 -6.43 -25.85 -1.14
C PRO A 216 -5.39 -26.32 -0.11
N PRO A 217 -5.79 -27.16 0.88
CA PRO A 217 -4.84 -27.66 1.87
C PRO A 217 -3.70 -28.38 1.15
N ALA A 218 -2.46 -28.14 1.62
CA ALA A 218 -1.30 -28.84 1.09
C ALA A 218 -1.55 -30.36 1.12
N PRO A 219 -1.16 -31.12 0.08
CA PRO A 219 -1.31 -32.57 0.10
C PRO A 219 -0.57 -33.11 1.32
N SER A 220 -1.31 -33.72 2.24
CA SER A 220 -0.74 -34.37 3.41
C SER A 220 0.13 -35.53 2.93
N ASN A 221 1.45 -35.39 3.05
CA ASN A 221 2.37 -36.52 2.95
C ASN A 221 2.18 -37.42 4.17
N LEU A 222 1.12 -38.23 4.15
CA LEU A 222 0.92 -39.36 5.05
C LEU A 222 1.35 -40.63 4.34
N THR A 223 2.65 -40.86 4.33
CA THR A 223 3.23 -42.20 4.21
C THR A 223 4.33 -42.35 5.25
N THR A 224 3.91 -42.58 6.49
CA THR A 224 4.68 -43.43 7.39
C THR A 224 3.77 -44.56 7.84
N SER A 225 3.90 -45.69 7.13
CA SER A 225 3.50 -46.98 7.66
C SER A 225 4.31 -47.24 8.92
N SER A 226 3.67 -47.22 10.09
CA SER A 226 4.20 -47.94 11.24
C SER A 226 3.08 -48.77 11.85
N SER A 227 3.44 -50.04 11.94
CA SER A 227 2.67 -51.21 12.33
C SER A 227 2.10 -51.11 13.74
N SER A 228 0.90 -51.65 13.88
CA SER A 228 0.28 -52.09 15.12
C SER A 228 1.21 -52.96 15.98
N GLY A 229 1.36 -52.59 17.25
CA GLY A 229 1.88 -53.41 18.33
C GLY A 229 1.14 -53.06 19.63
N PRO A 230 0.73 -54.04 20.46
CA PRO A 230 -0.32 -53.85 21.46
C PRO A 230 0.18 -53.26 22.78
N SER A 231 -0.75 -52.60 23.48
CA SER A 231 -0.67 -52.03 24.83
C SER A 231 -0.25 -53.03 25.92
N PRO A 232 0.19 -52.49 27.07
CA PRO A 232 -0.35 -52.98 28.35
C PRO A 232 -0.80 -51.86 29.31
N THR A 233 -2.04 -52.02 29.78
CA THR A 233 -2.59 -51.84 31.15
C THR A 233 -2.10 -50.75 32.11
N SER A 234 -3.10 -50.00 32.62
CA SER A 234 -3.12 -49.01 33.72
C SER A 234 -2.71 -49.57 35.11
N PRO A 235 -2.64 -48.75 36.20
CA PRO A 235 -3.85 -48.29 36.91
C PRO A 235 -3.82 -46.86 37.49
N ALA A 236 -5.00 -46.47 37.97
CA ALA A 236 -5.46 -45.17 38.44
C ALA A 236 -4.86 -44.70 39.79
N SER A 237 -4.95 -43.38 40.03
CA SER A 237 -5.17 -42.80 41.36
C SER A 237 -5.87 -41.43 41.26
N ALA A 238 -6.76 -41.19 42.20
CA ALA A 238 -7.80 -40.16 42.20
C ALA A 238 -7.39 -38.90 43.03
N PRO A 239 -8.29 -37.99 43.45
CA PRO A 239 -8.19 -36.56 43.14
C PRO A 239 -7.81 -35.68 44.36
N ALA A 240 -7.38 -34.45 44.11
CA ALA A 240 -7.31 -33.43 45.17
C ALA A 240 -7.80 -32.07 44.67
N SER A 241 -8.86 -31.62 45.34
CA SER A 241 -9.49 -30.30 45.30
C SER A 241 -8.60 -29.24 45.95
N SER A 242 -8.58 -28.03 45.40
CA SER A 242 -8.54 -26.80 46.22
C SER A 242 -9.18 -25.63 45.49
N THR A 243 -9.96 -24.89 46.27
CA THR A 243 -10.86 -23.77 45.97
C THR A 243 -10.14 -22.44 45.71
N PRO A 244 -10.80 -21.47 45.06
CA PRO A 244 -10.22 -20.18 44.69
C PRO A 244 -10.33 -19.12 45.80
N SER A 245 -9.45 -18.12 45.78
CA SER A 245 -9.53 -16.89 46.58
C SER A 245 -9.57 -15.64 45.67
N PRO A 246 -10.16 -14.52 46.15
CA PRO A 246 -10.78 -13.46 45.32
C PRO A 246 -9.81 -12.38 44.82
N PRO A 247 -10.25 -11.51 43.87
CA PRO A 247 -9.37 -10.57 43.18
C PRO A 247 -9.12 -9.28 43.96
N ASP A 248 -7.89 -8.79 43.91
CA ASP A 248 -7.51 -7.47 44.41
C ASP A 248 -7.74 -6.42 43.31
N ALA A 249 -8.39 -5.32 43.69
CA ALA A 249 -8.90 -4.28 42.80
C ALA A 249 -8.03 -3.03 42.89
N SER A 250 -7.12 -2.83 41.93
CA SER A 250 -6.64 -1.49 41.55
C SER A 250 -5.90 -1.51 40.21
N ALA A 251 -6.60 -1.21 39.12
CA ALA A 251 -5.96 -0.83 37.86
C ALA A 251 -6.83 0.21 37.15
N GLY A 252 -6.26 1.39 36.91
CA GLY A 252 -6.87 2.44 36.09
C GLY A 252 -7.04 1.99 34.62
N PRO A 253 -7.76 2.77 33.80
CA PRO A 253 -8.20 2.32 32.48
C PRO A 253 -7.00 2.07 31.57
N ALA A 254 -6.81 0.80 31.21
CA ALA A 254 -5.87 0.36 30.20
C ALA A 254 -6.32 0.87 28.81
N THR A 255 -5.36 1.39 28.05
CA THR A 255 -5.44 1.58 26.60
C THR A 255 -5.94 0.29 25.94
N PRO A 256 -6.86 0.34 24.95
CA PRO A 256 -7.29 -0.89 24.30
C PRO A 256 -6.09 -1.51 23.59
N ALA A 257 -5.60 -2.62 24.14
CA ALA A 257 -4.72 -3.54 23.45
C ALA A 257 -5.44 -3.99 22.17
N ALA A 258 -4.68 -4.08 21.08
CA ALA A 258 -5.14 -4.72 19.85
C ALA A 258 -5.82 -6.06 20.20
N PRO A 259 -6.97 -6.40 19.59
CA PRO A 259 -7.59 -7.67 19.87
C PRO A 259 -6.57 -8.77 19.62
N ALA A 260 -6.26 -9.55 20.66
CA ALA A 260 -5.45 -10.74 20.54
C ALA A 260 -6.05 -11.58 19.40
N ALA A 261 -5.26 -11.82 18.37
CA ALA A 261 -5.65 -12.64 17.23
C ALA A 261 -6.24 -13.94 17.78
N ALA A 262 -7.53 -14.16 17.52
CA ALA A 262 -8.16 -15.44 17.80
C ALA A 262 -7.29 -16.52 17.15
N GLY A 263 -6.82 -17.48 17.95
CA GLY A 263 -5.98 -18.57 17.47
C GLY A 263 -6.63 -19.30 16.28
N PRO A 264 -5.82 -19.93 15.41
CA PRO A 264 -6.27 -20.40 14.11
C PRO A 264 -7.37 -21.46 14.26
N LYS A 265 -8.58 -21.12 13.84
CA LYS A 265 -9.68 -22.06 13.68
C LYS A 265 -9.47 -22.85 12.38
N GLY A 266 -8.66 -23.90 12.43
CA GLY A 266 -8.81 -25.16 11.68
C GLY A 266 -9.15 -25.19 10.17
N GLY A 267 -9.02 -24.10 9.41
CA GLY A 267 -9.20 -24.05 7.96
C GLY A 267 -8.21 -23.06 7.33
N ALA A 268 -7.86 -23.28 6.05
CA ALA A 268 -7.09 -22.28 5.31
C ALA A 268 -7.94 -21.01 5.17
N GLU A 269 -7.39 -19.86 5.52
CA GLU A 269 -8.07 -18.56 5.39
C GLU A 269 -7.91 -18.01 3.95
N PRO A 270 -8.85 -17.18 3.48
CA PRO A 270 -8.71 -16.45 2.22
C PRO A 270 -7.44 -15.58 2.22
N LEU A 271 -6.76 -15.51 1.07
CA LEU A 271 -5.65 -14.55 0.88
C LEU A 271 -6.24 -13.16 0.61
N ARG A 272 -5.72 -12.14 1.30
CA ARG A 272 -6.19 -10.76 1.13
C ARG A 272 -5.05 -9.76 0.91
N PHE A 273 -5.11 -9.06 -0.23
CA PHE A 273 -4.22 -7.95 -0.57
C PHE A 273 -4.98 -6.62 -0.49
N TYR A 274 -4.37 -5.60 0.09
CA TYR A 274 -4.92 -4.24 0.10
C TYR A 274 -3.99 -3.23 -0.57
N PHE A 275 -4.47 -2.61 -1.63
CA PHE A 275 -3.83 -1.46 -2.26
C PHE A 275 -4.50 -0.17 -1.78
N VAL A 276 -3.76 0.68 -1.06
CA VAL A 276 -4.33 1.90 -0.46
C VAL A 276 -4.57 2.99 -1.51
N GLY A 277 -3.80 3.02 -2.59
CA GLY A 277 -3.74 4.17 -3.48
C GLY A 277 -3.13 5.38 -2.78
N ASP A 278 -3.47 6.58 -3.24
CA ASP A 278 -3.12 7.82 -2.56
C ASP A 278 -4.20 8.29 -1.60
N THR A 279 -3.78 8.75 -0.43
CA THR A 279 -4.71 9.15 0.62
C THR A 279 -4.01 10.03 1.65
N GLY A 280 -4.73 11.03 2.15
CA GLY A 280 -4.50 11.57 3.48
C GLY A 280 -5.05 10.60 4.53
N TYR A 281 -4.68 10.78 5.80
CA TYR A 281 -5.27 9.97 6.86
C TYR A 281 -6.76 10.32 7.04
N GLY A 282 -7.61 9.30 7.18
CA GLY A 282 -9.06 9.44 7.30
C GLY A 282 -9.69 8.40 8.23
N PRO A 283 -10.89 8.66 8.79
CA PRO A 283 -11.49 7.83 9.84
C PRO A 283 -12.07 6.49 9.34
N PHE A 284 -11.98 6.21 8.03
CA PHE A 284 -12.55 5.00 7.42
C PHE A 284 -11.61 3.78 7.49
N PHE A 285 -10.32 3.93 7.82
CA PHE A 285 -9.39 2.79 7.88
C PHE A 285 -9.78 1.71 8.91
N PRO A 286 -10.21 2.05 10.15
CA PRO A 286 -10.70 1.04 11.08
C PRO A 286 -11.94 0.29 10.56
N GLU A 287 -12.79 0.97 9.78
CA GLU A 287 -13.96 0.35 9.16
C GLU A 287 -13.56 -0.59 8.01
N ILE A 288 -12.57 -0.20 7.19
CA ILE A 288 -11.98 -1.09 6.16
C ILE A 288 -11.42 -2.34 6.82
N GLY A 289 -10.61 -2.20 7.88
CA GLY A 289 -10.05 -3.34 8.62
C GLY A 289 -11.13 -4.25 9.20
N LYS A 290 -12.20 -3.68 9.75
CA LYS A 290 -13.34 -4.44 10.30
C LYS A 290 -14.14 -5.19 9.23
N ARG A 291 -14.35 -4.57 8.05
CA ARG A 291 -15.20 -5.12 6.98
C ARG A 291 -14.47 -6.12 6.09
N LEU A 292 -13.21 -5.84 5.77
CA LEU A 292 -12.48 -6.51 4.71
C LEU A 292 -11.17 -7.17 5.19
N GLY A 293 -10.69 -6.82 6.38
CA GLY A 293 -9.48 -7.39 6.97
C GLY A 293 -9.71 -8.67 7.79
N PRO A 294 -8.65 -9.21 8.42
CA PRO A 294 -7.26 -8.74 8.34
C PRO A 294 -6.65 -9.02 6.96
N PHE A 295 -5.62 -8.25 6.59
CA PHE A 295 -4.92 -8.38 5.31
C PHE A 295 -3.59 -9.11 5.49
N ASP A 296 -3.26 -10.01 4.56
CA ASP A 296 -1.95 -10.66 4.56
C ASP A 296 -0.87 -9.68 4.09
N LEU A 297 -1.16 -8.94 3.02
CA LEU A 297 -0.26 -7.92 2.46
C LEU A 297 -1.01 -6.62 2.15
N ALA A 298 -0.44 -5.49 2.52
CA ALA A 298 -0.90 -4.17 2.07
C ALA A 298 0.21 -3.37 1.36
N ALA A 299 -0.14 -2.63 0.31
CA ALA A 299 0.72 -1.64 -0.34
C ALA A 299 0.24 -0.24 0.05
N ILE A 300 1.05 0.49 0.83
CA ILE A 300 0.65 1.71 1.53
C ILE A 300 1.59 2.87 1.17
N PRO A 301 1.08 4.04 0.75
CA PRO A 301 1.92 5.19 0.42
C PRO A 301 2.64 5.70 1.67
N ILE A 302 3.91 6.08 1.49
CA ILE A 302 4.71 6.67 2.57
C ILE A 302 5.38 7.99 2.18
N GLY A 303 5.32 8.40 0.91
CA GLY A 303 5.92 9.63 0.39
C GLY A 303 4.88 10.60 -0.18
N ALA A 304 5.37 11.71 -0.74
CA ALA A 304 4.61 12.86 -1.21
C ALA A 304 3.91 13.68 -0.11
N TYR A 305 4.56 13.88 1.04
CA TYR A 305 3.89 14.41 2.23
C TYR A 305 4.32 15.81 2.68
N GLU A 306 5.37 16.43 2.16
CA GLU A 306 5.76 17.80 2.53
C GLU A 306 5.32 18.86 1.49
N PRO A 307 4.99 20.08 1.93
CA PRO A 307 4.94 20.52 3.32
C PRO A 307 3.65 20.05 4.01
N ARG A 308 3.73 19.54 5.25
CA ARG A 308 2.57 18.94 5.96
C ARG A 308 1.32 19.82 5.99
N TRP A 309 1.46 21.14 6.14
CA TRP A 309 0.30 22.05 6.19
C TRP A 309 -0.55 22.02 4.90
N PHE A 310 0.06 21.66 3.78
CA PHE A 310 -0.59 21.58 2.47
C PHE A 310 -0.93 20.14 2.07
N MET A 311 0.00 19.20 2.27
CA MET A 311 -0.15 17.84 1.78
C MET A 311 -0.92 16.92 2.73
N LYS A 312 -0.98 17.20 4.04
CA LYS A 312 -1.64 16.33 5.04
C LYS A 312 -3.08 15.91 4.70
N PRO A 313 -3.95 16.77 4.14
CA PRO A 313 -5.30 16.37 3.77
C PRO A 313 -5.36 15.29 2.69
N GLN A 314 -4.30 15.12 1.88
CA GLN A 314 -4.34 14.28 0.67
C GLN A 314 -3.20 13.25 0.58
N HIS A 315 -2.14 13.36 1.39
CA HIS A 315 -1.09 12.36 1.53
C HIS A 315 -0.69 12.13 2.99
N VAL A 316 -0.61 10.85 3.34
CA VAL A 316 0.00 10.36 4.57
C VAL A 316 1.52 10.48 4.53
N ASN A 317 2.13 10.69 5.69
CA ASN A 317 3.55 10.44 5.87
C ASN A 317 3.80 8.99 6.30
N ALA A 318 5.08 8.60 6.49
CA ALA A 318 5.46 7.25 6.89
C ALA A 318 4.79 6.78 8.20
N GLU A 319 4.66 7.66 9.21
CA GLU A 319 4.02 7.30 10.48
C GLU A 319 2.50 7.10 10.35
N GLU A 320 1.81 7.97 9.59
CA GLU A 320 0.39 7.79 9.28
C GLU A 320 0.17 6.54 8.39
N GLY A 321 1.12 6.20 7.50
CA GLY A 321 1.12 4.94 6.76
C GLY A 321 1.20 3.72 7.68
N LEU A 322 2.08 3.74 8.69
CA LEU A 322 2.15 2.69 9.72
C LEU A 322 0.84 2.59 10.52
N GLN A 323 0.24 3.74 10.87
CA GLN A 323 -1.05 3.77 11.53
C GLN A 323 -2.15 3.11 10.68
N ILE A 324 -2.18 3.39 9.37
CA ILE A 324 -3.09 2.72 8.43
C ILE A 324 -2.88 1.21 8.50
N ALA A 325 -1.63 0.72 8.39
CA ALA A 325 -1.32 -0.71 8.42
C ALA A 325 -1.89 -1.40 9.66
N GLN A 326 -1.77 -0.76 10.83
CA GLN A 326 -2.29 -1.28 12.09
C GLN A 326 -3.83 -1.28 12.13
N GLU A 327 -4.47 -0.19 11.72
CA GLU A 327 -5.93 -0.03 11.79
C GLU A 327 -6.68 -0.91 10.79
N VAL A 328 -6.08 -1.17 9.63
CA VAL A 328 -6.65 -2.09 8.65
C VAL A 328 -6.35 -3.56 8.98
N GLY A 329 -5.49 -3.83 9.97
CA GLY A 329 -5.07 -5.17 10.35
C GLY A 329 -4.20 -5.85 9.31
N ALA A 330 -3.32 -5.09 8.63
CA ALA A 330 -2.33 -5.65 7.72
C ALA A 330 -1.21 -6.34 8.51
N ARG A 331 -0.92 -7.59 8.17
CA ARG A 331 0.13 -8.38 8.82
C ARG A 331 1.52 -8.05 8.27
N VAL A 332 1.62 -7.93 6.95
CA VAL A 332 2.80 -7.41 6.24
C VAL A 332 2.37 -6.22 5.38
N SER A 333 3.21 -5.20 5.29
CA SER A 333 3.01 -4.06 4.40
C SER A 333 4.27 -3.74 3.60
N ILE A 334 4.09 -3.22 2.39
CA ILE A 334 5.16 -2.64 1.57
C ILE A 334 4.90 -1.14 1.37
N GLY A 335 5.97 -0.35 1.52
CA GLY A 335 5.94 1.09 1.32
C GLY A 335 5.97 1.43 -0.16
N ILE A 336 5.03 2.25 -0.62
CA ILE A 336 4.93 2.72 -2.01
C ILE A 336 4.91 4.26 -2.07
N HIS A 337 4.76 4.81 -3.28
CA HIS A 337 4.64 6.27 -3.51
C HIS A 337 5.88 7.07 -3.05
N THR A 338 7.06 6.48 -3.20
CA THR A 338 8.36 7.09 -2.87
C THR A 338 9.44 6.64 -3.86
N ALA A 339 10.67 7.15 -3.70
CA ALA A 339 11.87 6.76 -4.45
C ALA A 339 11.77 6.77 -5.99
N THR A 340 10.79 7.51 -6.55
CA THR A 340 10.52 7.51 -8.00
C THR A 340 10.50 8.90 -8.60
N TRP A 341 9.67 9.81 -8.10
CA TRP A 341 9.63 11.21 -8.54
C TRP A 341 9.79 12.16 -7.36
N VAL A 342 10.25 13.37 -7.65
CA VAL A 342 10.18 14.50 -6.71
C VAL A 342 8.84 15.18 -6.94
N LEU A 343 7.85 14.83 -6.12
CA LEU A 343 6.50 15.40 -6.18
C LEU A 343 6.29 16.53 -5.16
N THR A 344 7.11 16.54 -4.12
CA THR A 344 6.96 17.33 -2.89
C THR A 344 8.32 17.70 -2.30
N ASP A 345 8.31 18.38 -1.15
CA ASP A 345 9.48 19.03 -0.57
C ASP A 345 10.40 18.09 0.25
N GLU A 346 9.96 16.89 0.63
CA GLU A 346 10.80 15.98 1.41
C GLU A 346 11.97 15.39 0.60
N PRO A 347 13.11 15.06 1.24
CA PRO A 347 14.17 14.27 0.61
C PRO A 347 13.64 12.91 0.17
N LEU A 348 14.08 12.43 -1.00
CA LEU A 348 13.56 11.20 -1.61
C LEU A 348 13.84 9.94 -0.79
N ASP A 349 14.90 9.94 0.01
CA ASP A 349 15.38 8.87 0.88
C ASP A 349 14.88 9.01 2.33
N GLU A 350 14.14 10.08 2.66
CA GLU A 350 13.56 10.27 3.99
C GLU A 350 12.42 9.27 4.30
N PRO A 351 11.46 9.00 3.40
CA PRO A 351 10.30 8.16 3.73
C PRO A 351 10.65 6.75 4.21
N PRO A 352 11.56 5.99 3.55
CA PRO A 352 11.98 4.67 4.04
C PRO A 352 12.64 4.75 5.43
N ALA A 353 13.46 5.78 5.68
CA ALA A 353 14.15 5.95 6.95
C ALA A 353 13.18 6.26 8.10
N ARG A 354 12.16 7.08 7.84
CA ARG A 354 11.09 7.37 8.81
C ARG A 354 10.21 6.15 9.08
N LEU A 355 9.89 5.38 8.03
CA LEU A 355 9.12 4.16 8.20
C LEU A 355 9.85 3.17 9.11
N GLU A 356 11.13 2.90 8.86
CA GLU A 356 11.92 1.98 9.68
C GLU A 356 11.99 2.46 11.14
N ALA A 357 12.21 3.77 11.34
CA ALA A 357 12.22 4.36 12.68
C ALA A 357 10.85 4.23 13.39
N ALA A 358 9.74 4.41 12.67
CA ALA A 358 8.40 4.27 13.19
C ALA A 358 8.06 2.82 13.57
N VAL A 359 8.40 1.85 12.72
CA VAL A 359 8.24 0.40 12.99
C VAL A 359 9.02 0.00 14.24
N ARG A 360 10.29 0.44 14.34
CA ARG A 360 11.14 0.21 15.51
C ARG A 360 10.57 0.84 16.77
N ALA A 361 10.10 2.10 16.69
CA ALA A 361 9.51 2.81 17.83
C ALA A 361 8.19 2.16 18.31
N ALA A 362 7.44 1.54 17.41
CA ALA A 362 6.23 0.79 17.73
C ALA A 362 6.50 -0.62 18.30
N GLY A 363 7.77 -1.07 18.35
CA GLY A 363 8.13 -2.41 18.83
C GLY A 363 7.66 -3.54 17.90
N LEU A 364 7.45 -3.25 16.62
CA LEU A 364 6.99 -4.21 15.63
C LEU A 364 8.18 -4.93 14.96
N PRO A 365 7.97 -6.15 14.42
CA PRO A 365 9.00 -6.83 13.64
C PRO A 365 9.45 -5.96 12.44
N PRO A 366 10.77 -5.85 12.15
CA PRO A 366 11.24 -5.10 10.98
C PRO A 366 10.66 -5.60 9.65
N THR A 367 10.18 -6.84 9.62
CA THR A 367 9.55 -7.48 8.46
C THR A 367 8.05 -7.15 8.31
N SER A 368 7.41 -6.51 9.28
CA SER A 368 5.97 -6.23 9.23
C SER A 368 5.61 -5.06 8.30
N PHE A 369 6.54 -4.13 8.07
CA PHE A 369 6.36 -3.05 7.11
C PHE A 369 7.72 -2.62 6.53
N VAL A 370 7.97 -2.95 5.27
CA VAL A 370 9.26 -2.75 4.59
C VAL A 370 9.12 -1.84 3.37
N THR A 371 10.18 -1.12 3.01
CA THR A 371 10.27 -0.46 1.70
C THR A 371 11.26 -1.22 0.83
N LEU A 372 10.73 -1.98 -0.13
CA LEU A 372 11.50 -2.84 -1.03
C LEU A 372 12.45 -2.03 -1.93
N GLN A 373 13.43 -2.63 -2.59
CA GLN A 373 14.04 -2.00 -3.78
C GLN A 373 13.09 -2.12 -4.98
N HIS A 374 13.18 -1.21 -5.95
CA HIS A 374 12.48 -1.40 -7.22
C HIS A 374 12.94 -2.73 -7.85
N GLY A 375 12.00 -3.61 -8.18
CA GLY A 375 12.22 -4.93 -8.75
C GLY A 375 12.32 -6.06 -7.72
N ALA A 376 12.42 -5.73 -6.44
CA ALA A 376 12.45 -6.73 -5.38
C ALA A 376 11.06 -7.31 -5.14
N MET A 377 11.01 -8.60 -4.80
CA MET A 377 9.79 -9.36 -4.60
C MET A 377 9.59 -9.69 -3.12
N ALA A 378 8.50 -9.24 -2.50
CA ALA A 378 8.04 -9.76 -1.22
C ALA A 378 7.19 -11.02 -1.44
N VAL A 379 7.41 -12.06 -0.63
CA VAL A 379 6.57 -13.26 -0.60
C VAL A 379 5.98 -13.39 0.80
N VAL A 380 4.65 -13.31 0.88
CA VAL A 380 3.90 -13.37 2.13
C VAL A 380 3.09 -14.65 2.20
N ARG A 381 3.37 -15.49 3.20
CA ARG A 381 2.67 -16.76 3.46
C ARG A 381 2.21 -16.78 4.91
N GLY A 382 0.94 -17.14 5.13
CA GLY A 382 0.38 -17.19 6.49
C GLY A 382 0.42 -15.85 7.22
N GLY A 383 0.52 -14.73 6.49
CA GLY A 383 0.66 -13.40 7.07
C GLY A 383 2.07 -13.03 7.50
N GLU A 384 3.10 -13.77 7.09
CA GLU A 384 4.50 -13.47 7.38
C GLU A 384 5.29 -13.28 6.08
N LEU A 385 6.24 -12.35 6.10
CA LEU A 385 7.21 -12.19 5.01
C LEU A 385 8.22 -13.34 5.10
N VAL A 386 8.12 -14.31 4.19
CA VAL A 386 8.89 -15.57 4.26
C VAL A 386 10.20 -15.56 3.48
N ASN A 387 10.46 -14.52 2.72
CA ASN A 387 11.74 -14.29 2.06
C ASN A 387 12.42 -13.02 2.62
N ALA A 388 13.69 -12.81 2.29
CA ALA A 388 14.45 -11.64 2.68
C ALA A 388 14.70 -10.74 1.44
N PRO A 389 13.69 -10.01 0.96
CA PRO A 389 13.87 -9.16 -0.21
C PRO A 389 14.83 -8.00 0.09
N PRO A 390 15.63 -7.56 -0.89
CA PRO A 390 16.42 -6.35 -0.72
C PRO A 390 15.49 -5.14 -0.55
N THR A 391 15.74 -4.35 0.49
CA THR A 391 15.02 -3.11 0.82
C THR A 391 15.84 -1.89 0.41
N LEU A 392 15.19 -0.73 0.29
CA LEU A 392 15.94 0.51 0.07
C LEU A 392 16.96 0.71 1.20
N PRO A 393 18.18 1.20 0.88
CA PRO A 393 19.14 1.57 1.91
C PRO A 393 18.55 2.65 2.81
N VAL A 394 18.62 2.42 4.11
CA VAL A 394 18.32 3.43 5.12
C VAL A 394 19.66 3.84 5.74
N GLU A 395 20.10 5.08 5.49
CA GLU A 395 21.24 5.58 6.26
C GLU A 395 20.80 5.69 7.73
N ALA A 396 21.63 5.18 8.65
CA ALA A 396 21.35 5.14 10.08
C ALA A 396 20.94 6.55 10.56
N SER A 397 19.65 6.68 10.85
CA SER A 397 18.93 7.93 11.08
C SER A 397 19.20 8.58 12.43
N GLU A 398 20.45 8.59 12.90
CA GLU A 398 20.81 9.17 14.21
C GLU A 398 20.50 10.67 14.34
N LYS A 399 20.02 11.32 13.28
CA LYS A 399 19.67 12.76 13.26
C LYS A 399 18.27 13.09 12.76
N LEU A 400 17.38 12.13 12.52
CA LEU A 400 15.98 12.53 12.24
C LEU A 400 15.34 13.03 13.54
N PRO A 401 14.78 14.25 13.57
CA PRO A 401 14.04 14.71 14.73
C PRO A 401 12.90 13.74 15.01
N ALA A 402 12.74 13.33 16.27
CA ALA A 402 11.63 12.49 16.68
C ALA A 402 10.32 13.08 16.15
N ALA A 403 9.56 12.26 15.40
CA ALA A 403 8.27 12.66 14.88
C ALA A 403 7.45 13.27 16.03
N ALA A 404 6.93 14.48 15.83
CA ALA A 404 6.05 15.10 16.80
C ALA A 404 4.88 14.15 17.06
N ALA A 405 4.84 13.57 18.25
CA ALA A 405 3.76 12.71 18.69
C ALA A 405 2.44 13.44 18.44
N ALA A 406 1.47 12.76 17.82
CA ALA A 406 0.13 13.29 17.65
C ALA A 406 -0.36 13.81 19.01
N PRO A 407 -0.90 15.04 19.10
CA PRO A 407 -1.39 15.54 20.37
C PRO A 407 -2.49 14.61 20.87
N SER A 408 -2.25 14.02 22.05
CA SER A 408 -3.23 13.20 22.75
C SER A 408 -4.52 14.01 22.89
N LYS A 409 -5.66 13.42 22.51
CA LYS A 409 -6.98 14.00 22.78
C LYS A 409 -7.16 14.19 24.28
N ALA A 410 -6.95 15.42 24.77
CA ALA A 410 -7.46 15.87 26.05
C ALA A 410 -7.61 17.40 26.06
N LYS A 411 -8.87 17.83 26.27
CA LYS A 411 -9.37 19.19 26.52
C LYS A 411 -9.42 20.17 25.34
N ALA A 412 -10.56 20.15 24.66
CA ALA A 412 -11.23 21.37 24.20
C ALA A 412 -12.75 21.16 24.26
N GLU A 413 -13.30 21.21 25.47
CA GLU A 413 -14.71 21.55 25.68
C GLU A 413 -14.75 22.94 26.32
N ALA A 414 -15.79 23.69 25.94
CA ALA A 414 -16.18 25.02 26.39
C ALA A 414 -15.49 26.23 25.72
N ALA A 415 -16.03 26.61 24.55
CA ALA A 415 -16.52 27.97 24.34
C ALA A 415 -17.50 28.03 23.15
N SER A 416 -18.79 28.24 23.46
CA SER A 416 -19.75 29.14 22.77
C SER A 416 -19.50 29.40 21.27
N GLY A 417 -20.37 29.06 20.33
CA GLY A 417 -21.82 29.20 20.33
C GLY A 417 -22.26 29.75 18.96
N THR A 418 -23.53 29.52 18.63
CA THR A 418 -24.30 30.02 17.46
C THR A 418 -24.10 29.35 16.09
N ALA A 419 -25.22 28.80 15.64
CA ALA A 419 -25.50 28.16 14.37
C ALA A 419 -25.45 29.10 13.16
N VAL A 420 -25.16 28.55 11.98
CA VAL A 420 -25.94 28.82 10.76
C VAL A 420 -25.99 27.54 9.90
N VAL A 421 -27.22 27.15 9.59
CA VAL A 421 -27.62 26.15 8.61
C VAL A 421 -27.51 26.77 7.21
N ALA A 422 -26.90 26.09 6.23
CA ALA A 422 -27.20 26.34 4.82
C ALA A 422 -26.82 25.14 3.95
N ASN A 423 -27.84 24.59 3.29
CA ASN A 423 -27.76 23.77 2.09
C ASN A 423 -26.90 24.43 1.01
N CYS A 424 -26.03 23.64 0.37
CA CYS A 424 -25.90 23.44 -1.09
C CYS A 424 -24.72 22.52 -1.37
#